data_AF-A0A924MM11-F1
#
_entry.id   AF-A0A924MM11-F1
#
_cell.length_a   1.000
_cell.length_b   1.000
_cell.length_c   1.000
_cell.angle_alpha   90.00
_cell.angle_beta   90.00
_cell.angle_gamma   90.00
#
_symmetry.space_group_name_H-M   'P 1'
#
loop_
_entity.id
_entity.type
_entity.pdbx_description
1 polymer ?
#
loop_
_entity_poly.entity_id
_entity_poly.type
_entity_poly.pdbx_seq_one_letter_code
_entity_poly.pdbx_strand_id
1 'polypeptide(L)'
;YNALHGGIERHFGPIEPGLSNDPAWHRLLAALAARASALKGRQRWFVEAHPFRIDTANGIGRPTPEGAHRDGVDLVSVALVGRRGIKGGESRVFQAASSAGLRFTLSEPWTTVLLDDARVIHETTPIQPLKAGEPGWRDTLVLTFRAGGFQGPG
;
A
#
# COMPACT_ATOMS: atom_id res chain seq x y z
N TYR A 1 12.46 -9.29 8.14
CA TYR A 1 11.97 -9.06 6.77
C TYR A 1 11.25 -10.30 6.31
N ASN A 2 10.14 -10.15 5.59
CA ASN A 2 9.28 -11.26 5.22
C ASN A 2 10.06 -12.26 4.34
N ALA A 3 10.43 -13.42 4.90
CA ALA A 3 11.27 -14.41 4.24
C ALA A 3 10.53 -15.20 3.12
N LEU A 4 9.23 -14.98 2.95
CA LEU A 4 8.43 -15.61 1.89
C LEU A 4 8.61 -14.93 0.52
N HIS A 5 9.12 -13.69 0.46
CA HIS A 5 9.32 -12.94 -0.78
C HIS A 5 10.66 -12.18 -0.89
N GLY A 6 11.50 -12.21 0.15
CA GLY A 6 12.83 -11.59 0.09
C GLY A 6 13.78 -12.34 -0.86
N GLY A 7 14.55 -11.61 -1.67
CA GLY A 7 15.59 -12.16 -2.55
C GLY A 7 15.25 -12.22 -4.05
N ILE A 8 14.06 -11.76 -4.46
CA ILE A 8 13.67 -11.70 -5.88
C ILE A 8 13.50 -10.24 -6.27
N GLU A 9 14.38 -9.74 -7.14
CA GLU A 9 14.16 -8.49 -7.86
C GLU A 9 12.99 -8.68 -8.83
N ARG A 10 12.02 -7.77 -8.75
CA ARG A 10 10.88 -7.74 -9.67
C ARG A 10 10.95 -6.47 -10.49
N HIS A 11 11.01 -6.64 -11.80
CA HIS A 11 10.93 -5.53 -12.74
C HIS A 11 9.46 -5.27 -13.10
N PHE A 12 9.00 -4.05 -12.83
CA PHE A 12 7.69 -3.57 -13.24
C PHE A 12 7.83 -2.50 -14.34
N GLY A 13 6.75 -2.25 -15.06
CA GLY A 13 6.69 -1.10 -15.95
C GLY A 13 6.88 0.21 -15.18
N PRO A 14 7.48 1.23 -15.80
CA PRO A 14 7.60 2.54 -15.16
C PRO A 14 6.21 3.14 -14.89
N ILE A 15 6.13 4.03 -13.90
CA ILE A 15 4.95 4.88 -13.71
C ILE A 15 4.69 5.64 -15.02
N GLU A 16 3.43 5.65 -15.45
CA GLU A 16 3.04 6.32 -16.68
C GLU A 16 3.48 7.80 -16.67
N PRO A 17 4.07 8.31 -17.78
CA PRO A 17 4.56 9.68 -17.85
C PRO A 17 3.49 10.74 -17.53
N GLY A 18 2.22 10.48 -17.84
CA GLY A 18 1.12 11.38 -17.50
C GLY A 18 0.97 11.57 -15.99
N LEU A 19 1.09 10.49 -15.22
CA LEU A 19 1.02 10.54 -13.75
C LEU A 19 2.29 11.15 -13.16
N SER A 20 3.47 10.67 -13.59
CA SER A 20 4.74 11.13 -13.01
C SER A 20 5.05 12.59 -13.30
N ASN A 21 4.55 13.15 -14.41
CA ASN A 21 4.71 14.56 -14.76
C ASN A 21 3.59 15.46 -14.19
N ASP A 22 2.54 14.91 -13.59
CA ASP A 22 1.43 15.72 -13.07
C ASP A 22 1.90 16.57 -11.86
N PRO A 23 1.65 17.89 -11.84
CA PRO A 23 1.96 18.72 -10.66
C PRO A 23 1.29 18.25 -9.36
N ALA A 24 0.11 17.64 -9.42
CA ALA A 24 -0.59 17.08 -8.27
C ALA A 24 0.14 15.86 -7.70
N TRP A 25 0.75 15.04 -8.55
CA TRP A 25 1.58 13.91 -8.14
C TRP A 25 2.75 14.37 -7.28
N HIS A 26 3.49 15.37 -7.74
CA HIS A 26 4.61 15.94 -7.00
C HIS A 26 4.19 16.54 -5.64
N ARG A 27 3.03 17.22 -5.60
CA ARG A 27 2.47 17.76 -4.35
C ARG A 27 2.07 16.66 -3.37
N LEU A 28 1.48 15.58 -3.86
CA LEU A 28 1.12 14.42 -3.03
C LEU A 28 2.37 13.79 -2.41
N LEU A 29 3.40 13.52 -3.21
CA LEU A 29 4.67 12.97 -2.72
C LEU A 29 5.31 13.87 -1.67
N ALA A 30 5.37 15.19 -1.92
CA ALA A 30 5.92 16.15 -0.97
C ALA A 30 5.11 16.22 0.34
N ALA A 31 3.79 16.21 0.26
CA ALA A 31 2.92 16.24 1.43
C ALA A 31 3.08 14.99 2.31
N LEU A 32 3.21 13.82 1.70
CA LEU A 32 3.43 12.55 2.41
C LEU A 32 4.86 12.44 2.95
N ALA A 33 5.86 12.91 2.21
CA ALA A 33 7.24 13.01 2.71
C ALA A 33 7.34 13.96 3.93
N ALA A 34 6.52 15.00 3.98
CA ALA A 34 6.43 15.87 5.16
C ALA A 34 5.85 15.12 6.38
N ARG A 35 4.90 14.18 6.19
CA ARG A 35 4.41 13.30 7.27
C ARG A 35 5.47 12.31 7.73
N ALA A 36 6.22 11.71 6.81
CA ALA A 36 7.37 10.88 7.16
C ALA A 36 8.41 11.68 7.96
N SER A 37 8.70 12.91 7.54
CA SER A 37 9.62 13.82 8.23
C SER A 37 9.14 14.21 9.63
N ALA A 38 7.84 14.45 9.80
CA ALA A 38 7.26 14.74 11.11
C ALA A 38 7.35 13.54 12.06
N LEU A 39 7.30 12.31 11.53
CA LEU A 39 7.38 11.08 12.31
C LEU A 39 8.82 10.65 12.64
N LYS A 40 9.76 10.81 11.70
CA LYS A 40 11.11 10.21 11.75
C LYS A 40 12.25 11.23 11.70
N GLY A 41 11.93 12.53 11.65
CA GLY A 41 12.89 13.59 11.44
C GLY A 41 13.09 13.93 9.95
N ARG A 42 13.49 15.18 9.69
CA ARG A 42 13.66 15.69 8.33
C ARG A 42 14.93 15.13 7.68
N GLN A 43 14.78 14.46 6.56
CA GLN A 43 15.86 13.84 5.80
C GLN A 43 15.46 13.64 4.34
N ARG A 44 16.39 13.13 3.52
CA ARG A 44 16.08 12.65 2.17
C ARG A 44 15.27 11.36 2.27
N TRP A 45 14.15 11.32 1.56
CA TRP A 45 13.31 10.13 1.44
C TRP A 45 13.51 9.47 0.08
N PHE A 46 13.74 8.17 0.11
CA PHE A 46 13.71 7.30 -1.07
C PHE A 46 12.30 6.74 -1.16
N VAL A 47 11.59 7.07 -2.24
CA VAL A 47 10.16 6.82 -2.37
C VAL A 47 9.88 5.88 -3.52
N GLU A 48 9.27 4.73 -3.22
CA GLU A 48 8.77 3.83 -4.25
C GLU A 48 7.25 3.99 -4.38
N ALA A 49 6.76 3.90 -5.61
CA ALA A 49 5.35 4.09 -5.93
C ALA A 49 4.79 2.90 -6.67
N HIS A 50 3.71 2.34 -6.12
CA HIS A 50 3.08 1.11 -6.60
C HIS A 50 1.58 1.33 -6.77
N PRO A 51 1.12 1.79 -7.95
CA PRO A 51 -0.29 1.75 -8.30
C PRO A 51 -0.71 0.29 -8.57
N PHE A 52 -1.71 -0.18 -7.84
CA PHE A 52 -2.25 -1.52 -7.95
C PHE A 52 -3.72 -1.50 -8.37
N ARG A 53 -4.09 -2.41 -9.25
CA ARG A 53 -5.45 -2.94 -9.37
C ARG A 53 -5.44 -4.41 -8.99
N ILE A 54 -6.27 -4.77 -8.01
CA ILE A 54 -6.62 -6.17 -7.73
C ILE A 54 -8.04 -6.38 -8.24
N ASP A 55 -8.23 -7.33 -9.16
CA ASP A 55 -9.54 -7.67 -9.72
C ASP A 55 -10.07 -9.03 -9.22
N THR A 56 -11.30 -9.32 -9.59
CA THR A 56 -12.00 -10.57 -9.29
C THR A 56 -12.24 -11.43 -10.53
N ALA A 57 -11.49 -11.23 -11.62
CA ALA A 57 -11.72 -11.92 -12.89
C ALA A 57 -11.61 -13.44 -12.73
N ASN A 58 -10.69 -13.90 -11.87
CA ASN A 58 -10.48 -15.30 -11.54
C ASN A 58 -11.12 -15.70 -10.20
N GLY A 59 -12.17 -15.00 -9.77
CA GLY A 59 -12.88 -15.25 -8.51
C GLY A 59 -12.40 -14.37 -7.36
N ILE A 60 -11.58 -14.93 -6.45
CA ILE A 60 -11.14 -14.21 -5.24
C ILE A 60 -9.86 -13.43 -5.53
N GLY A 61 -9.94 -12.10 -5.46
CA GLY A 61 -8.76 -11.23 -5.51
C GLY A 61 -8.05 -11.19 -4.16
N ARG A 62 -6.72 -11.36 -4.14
CA ARG A 62 -5.91 -11.43 -2.90
C ARG A 62 -4.88 -10.29 -2.87
N PRO A 63 -5.16 -9.18 -2.18
CA PRO A 63 -4.22 -8.06 -2.08
C PRO A 63 -2.94 -8.41 -1.32
N THR A 64 -3.06 -9.20 -0.24
CA THR A 64 -1.93 -9.58 0.64
C THR A 64 -1.91 -11.09 0.83
N PRO A 65 -1.47 -11.88 -0.17
CA PRO A 65 -1.52 -13.35 -0.12
C PRO A 65 -0.67 -13.95 1.01
N GLU A 66 0.36 -13.24 1.46
CA GLU A 66 1.25 -13.59 2.58
C GLU A 66 0.64 -13.36 3.98
N GLY A 67 -0.50 -12.65 4.08
CA GLY A 67 -1.10 -12.24 5.35
C GLY A 67 -0.46 -10.96 5.92
N ALA A 68 -0.66 -10.72 7.23
CA ALA A 68 -0.17 -9.52 7.90
C ALA A 68 1.36 -9.38 7.84
N HIS A 69 1.84 -8.24 7.33
CA HIS A 69 3.25 -8.03 7.06
C HIS A 69 3.71 -6.59 7.32
N ARG A 70 5.02 -6.39 7.11
CA ARG A 70 5.71 -5.10 6.98
C ARG A 70 6.36 -5.02 5.63
N ASP A 71 6.48 -3.81 5.12
CA ASP A 71 7.17 -3.54 3.86
C ASP A 71 8.69 -3.47 4.04
N GLY A 72 9.15 -3.12 5.25
CA GLY A 72 10.58 -2.97 5.55
C GLY A 72 11.10 -1.57 5.28
N VAL A 73 10.25 -0.56 5.51
CA VAL A 73 10.52 0.86 5.27
C VAL A 73 10.21 1.68 6.52
N ASP A 74 10.26 3.01 6.44
CA ASP A 74 10.00 3.89 7.58
C ASP A 74 8.54 4.30 7.70
N LEU A 75 7.90 4.60 6.57
CA LEU A 75 6.49 4.95 6.46
C LEU A 75 5.87 4.31 5.22
N VAL A 76 4.68 3.74 5.36
CA VAL A 76 3.86 3.25 4.25
C VAL A 76 2.59 4.09 4.16
N SER A 77 2.24 4.51 2.96
CA SER A 77 0.98 5.18 2.65
C SER A 77 0.17 4.31 1.72
N VAL A 78 -1.04 3.92 2.14
CA VAL A 78 -2.00 3.17 1.31
C VAL A 78 -3.21 4.06 1.06
N ALA A 79 -3.33 4.59 -0.15
CA ALA A 79 -4.46 5.40 -0.58
C ALA A 79 -5.44 4.57 -1.43
N LEU A 80 -6.73 4.63 -1.10
CA LEU A 80 -7.77 4.10 -1.99
C LEU A 80 -7.91 5.01 -3.20
N VAL A 81 -7.68 4.49 -4.41
CA VAL A 81 -7.97 5.24 -5.65
C VAL A 81 -9.42 5.01 -6.04
N GLY A 82 -9.88 3.77 -5.96
CA GLY A 82 -11.26 3.41 -6.24
C GLY A 82 -11.55 1.96 -5.91
N ARG A 83 -12.82 1.62 -5.83
CA ARG A 83 -13.28 0.23 -5.75
C ARG A 83 -14.64 0.13 -6.40
N ARG A 84 -14.94 -1.01 -7.02
CA ARG A 84 -16.23 -1.22 -7.68
C ARG A 84 -16.66 -2.66 -7.57
N GLY A 85 -17.96 -2.88 -7.32
CA GLY A 85 -18.58 -4.19 -7.48
C GLY A 85 -18.04 -5.27 -6.55
N ILE A 86 -17.43 -4.91 -5.41
CA ILE A 86 -16.76 -5.87 -4.52
C ILE A 86 -17.17 -5.73 -3.04
N LYS A 87 -17.25 -6.89 -2.37
CA LYS A 87 -17.18 -7.01 -0.90
C LYS A 87 -15.77 -7.42 -0.45
N GLY A 88 -15.49 -7.31 0.84
CA GLY A 88 -14.15 -7.54 1.39
C GLY A 88 -13.23 -6.33 1.16
N GLY A 89 -11.91 -6.57 1.15
CA GLY A 89 -10.93 -5.47 1.10
C GLY A 89 -10.90 -4.65 2.39
N GLU A 90 -11.19 -5.29 3.53
CA GLU A 90 -11.05 -4.73 4.87
C GLU A 90 -9.56 -4.63 5.19
N SER A 91 -9.10 -3.44 5.57
CA SER A 91 -7.76 -3.21 6.08
C SER A 91 -7.71 -3.58 7.56
N ARG A 92 -6.65 -4.28 7.94
CA ARG A 92 -6.37 -4.66 9.32
C ARG A 92 -4.98 -4.22 9.68
N VAL A 93 -4.84 -3.51 10.79
CA VAL A 93 -3.57 -2.97 11.27
C VAL A 93 -3.39 -3.42 12.70
N PHE A 94 -2.30 -4.12 12.98
CA PHE A 94 -2.00 -4.65 14.31
C PHE A 94 -0.73 -4.02 14.84
N GLN A 95 -0.69 -3.74 16.14
CA GLN A 95 0.57 -3.41 16.79
C GLN A 95 1.49 -4.61 16.74
N ALA A 96 2.75 -4.43 16.36
CA ALA A 96 3.66 -5.57 16.24
C ALA A 96 4.06 -6.20 17.58
N ALA A 97 3.88 -5.46 18.68
CA ALA A 97 4.24 -5.89 20.03
C ALA A 97 3.03 -6.34 20.87
N SER A 98 1.81 -6.35 20.33
CA SER A 98 0.61 -6.73 21.08
C SER A 98 -0.46 -7.34 20.17
N SER A 99 -1.54 -7.85 20.75
CA SER A 99 -2.72 -8.32 19.99
C SER A 99 -3.70 -7.19 19.62
N ALA A 100 -3.42 -5.95 20.01
CA ALA A 100 -4.28 -4.82 19.71
C ALA A 100 -4.23 -4.48 18.21
N GLY A 101 -5.38 -4.25 17.61
CA GLY A 101 -5.48 -3.89 16.21
C GLY A 101 -6.77 -3.19 15.85
N LEU A 102 -6.76 -2.56 14.69
CA LEU A 102 -7.89 -1.88 14.09
C LEU A 102 -8.33 -2.61 12.83
N ARG A 103 -9.63 -2.58 12.58
CA ARG A 103 -10.23 -3.11 11.35
C ARG A 103 -11.15 -2.04 10.77
N PHE A 104 -10.99 -1.76 9.49
CA PHE A 104 -11.80 -0.76 8.81
C PHE A 104 -11.76 -0.99 7.30
N THR A 105 -12.76 -0.50 6.59
CA THR A 105 -12.84 -0.60 5.13
C THR A 105 -12.70 0.77 4.50
N LEU A 106 -11.67 0.96 3.67
CA LEU A 106 -11.54 2.15 2.84
C LEU A 106 -12.65 2.13 1.77
N SER A 107 -13.52 3.13 1.82
CA SER A 107 -14.72 3.22 0.96
C SER A 107 -14.74 4.48 0.11
N GLU A 108 -14.23 5.60 0.64
CA GLU A 108 -14.15 6.87 -0.09
C GLU A 108 -12.80 7.02 -0.81
N PRO A 109 -12.78 7.39 -2.10
CA PRO A 109 -11.56 7.70 -2.84
C PRO A 109 -10.67 8.70 -2.10
N TRP A 110 -9.37 8.51 -2.21
CA TRP A 110 -8.30 9.27 -1.55
C TRP A 110 -8.25 9.15 -0.02
N THR A 111 -9.12 8.35 0.60
CA THR A 111 -8.91 7.93 1.99
C THR A 111 -7.57 7.22 2.08
N THR A 112 -6.69 7.73 2.94
CA THR A 112 -5.29 7.32 3.02
C THR A 112 -4.95 6.84 4.42
N VAL A 113 -4.35 5.66 4.51
CA VAL A 113 -3.80 5.12 5.75
C VAL A 113 -2.30 5.37 5.76
N LEU A 114 -1.78 5.98 6.83
CA LEU A 114 -0.36 6.12 7.08
C LEU A 114 0.07 5.14 8.17
N LEU A 115 1.09 4.35 7.88
CA LEU A 115 1.58 3.28 8.76
C LEU A 115 3.04 3.55 9.13
N ASP A 116 3.32 3.67 10.42
CA ASP A 116 4.69 3.53 10.93
C ASP A 116 5.08 2.06 10.84
N ASP A 117 5.72 1.69 9.73
CA ASP A 117 6.00 0.29 9.37
C ASP A 117 6.89 -0.43 10.39
N ALA A 118 7.69 0.31 11.17
CA ALA A 118 8.47 -0.23 12.27
C ALA A 118 7.62 -0.62 13.50
N ARG A 119 6.37 -0.15 13.61
CA ARG A 119 5.50 -0.32 14.79
C ARG A 119 4.29 -1.20 14.54
N VAL A 120 3.83 -1.31 13.30
CA VAL A 120 2.64 -2.09 12.96
C VAL A 120 2.95 -3.20 11.97
N ILE A 121 2.03 -4.13 11.84
CA ILE A 121 1.90 -5.02 10.69
C ILE A 121 0.51 -4.81 10.12
N HIS A 122 0.33 -5.04 8.82
CA HIS A 122 -0.95 -4.81 8.18
C HIS A 122 -1.28 -5.85 7.12
N GLU A 123 -2.56 -6.06 6.88
CA GLU A 123 -3.09 -6.87 5.79
C GLU A 123 -4.34 -6.22 5.20
N THR A 124 -4.73 -6.68 4.01
CA THR A 124 -6.05 -6.40 3.44
C THR A 124 -6.74 -7.71 3.09
N THR A 125 -7.95 -7.90 3.61
CA THR A 125 -8.71 -9.13 3.36
C THR A 125 -8.99 -9.32 1.87
N PRO A 126 -9.16 -10.57 1.40
CA PRO A 126 -9.51 -10.83 0.01
C PRO A 126 -10.77 -10.08 -0.42
N ILE A 127 -10.84 -9.74 -1.71
CA ILE A 127 -12.00 -9.15 -2.34
C ILE A 127 -12.78 -10.20 -3.12
N GLN A 128 -14.10 -10.05 -3.16
CA GLN A 128 -15.00 -10.92 -3.93
C GLN A 128 -16.01 -10.05 -4.69
N PRO A 129 -16.45 -10.47 -5.88
CA PRO A 129 -17.47 -9.73 -6.60
C PRO A 129 -18.78 -9.77 -5.82
N LEU A 130 -19.54 -8.68 -5.85
CA LEU A 130 -20.85 -8.60 -5.22
C LEU A 130 -21.86 -9.52 -5.90
N LYS A 131 -21.70 -9.75 -7.20
CA LYS A 131 -22.51 -10.66 -8.01
C LYS A 131 -21.61 -11.55 -8.84
N ALA A 132 -21.92 -12.85 -8.87
CA ALA A 132 -21.15 -13.82 -9.65
C ALA A 132 -21.19 -13.46 -11.14
N GLY A 133 -20.03 -13.50 -11.81
CA GLY A 133 -19.90 -13.17 -13.23
C GLY A 133 -19.83 -11.67 -13.56
N GLU A 134 -20.02 -10.76 -12.59
CA GLU A 134 -19.80 -9.33 -12.80
C GLU A 134 -18.36 -8.91 -12.44
N PRO A 135 -17.75 -7.94 -13.15
CA PRO A 135 -16.41 -7.47 -12.85
C PRO A 135 -16.37 -6.69 -11.54
N GLY A 136 -15.37 -6.99 -10.71
CA GLY A 136 -15.10 -6.30 -9.45
C GLY A 136 -13.62 -6.02 -9.27
N TRP A 137 -13.28 -4.89 -8.66
CA TRP A 137 -11.89 -4.53 -8.42
C TRP A 137 -11.70 -3.54 -7.27
N ARG A 138 -10.45 -3.44 -6.81
CA ARG A 138 -9.94 -2.45 -5.87
C ARG A 138 -8.64 -1.86 -6.41
N ASP A 139 -8.61 -0.55 -6.51
CA ASP A 139 -7.45 0.24 -6.93
C ASP A 139 -6.85 0.96 -5.72
N THR A 140 -5.54 0.82 -5.56
CA THR A 140 -4.79 1.53 -4.52
C THR A 140 -3.50 2.10 -5.05
N LEU A 141 -3.10 3.22 -4.46
CA LEU A 141 -1.75 3.74 -4.58
C LEU A 141 -1.01 3.44 -3.29
N VAL A 142 0.03 2.61 -3.36
CA VAL A 142 0.95 2.37 -2.26
C VAL A 142 2.21 3.19 -2.49
N LEU A 143 2.58 4.01 -1.50
CA LEU A 143 3.82 4.78 -1.49
C LEU A 143 4.62 4.38 -0.26
N THR A 144 5.87 3.98 -0.44
CA THR A 144 6.78 3.63 0.65
C THR A 144 7.87 4.68 0.76
N PHE A 145 8.22 5.06 1.99
CA PHE A 145 9.24 6.06 2.28
C PHE A 145 10.31 5.41 3.13
N ARG A 146 11.56 5.43 2.65
CA ARG A 146 12.71 4.85 3.34
C ARG A 146 13.85 5.86 3.48
N ALA A 147 14.46 5.89 4.65
CA ALA A 147 15.67 6.65 4.94
C ALA A 147 16.90 5.89 4.44
N GLY A 148 17.95 6.62 4.06
CA GLY A 148 19.26 6.04 3.73
C GLY A 148 19.37 5.29 2.40
N GLY A 149 18.27 4.92 1.73
CA GLY A 149 18.29 4.33 0.39
C GLY A 149 16.99 3.61 0.02
N PHE A 150 16.86 3.22 -1.25
CA PHE A 150 15.84 2.23 -1.67
C PHE A 150 16.12 0.87 -1.04
N GLN A 151 15.10 0.03 -0.94
CA GLN A 151 15.30 -1.35 -0.53
C GLN A 151 16.00 -2.12 -1.65
N GLY A 152 17.03 -2.88 -1.33
CA GLY A 152 17.82 -3.62 -2.30
C GLY A 152 18.54 -4.79 -1.64
N PRO A 153 19.10 -5.72 -2.43
CA PRO A 153 20.00 -6.73 -1.89
C PRO A 153 21.16 -6.01 -1.21
N GLY A 154 21.37 -6.30 0.07
CA GLY A 154 22.49 -5.77 0.85
C GLY A 154 23.82 -6.31 0.38
#